data_AF-A0A420IEA8-F1
#
_entry.id   AF-A0A420IEA8-F1
#
_cell.length_a   1.000
_cell.length_b   1.000
_cell.length_c   1.000
_cell.angle_alpha   90.00
_cell.angle_beta   90.00
_cell.angle_gamma   90.00
#
_symmetry.space_group_name_H-M   'P 1'
#
loop_
_entity.id
_entity.type
_entity.pdbx_description
1 polymer ?
#
loop_
_entity_poly.entity_id
_entity_poly.type
_entity_poly.pdbx_seq_one_letter_code
_entity_poly.pdbx_strand_id
1 'polypeptide(L)'
;MDRLKANGSLMFGITLIRPGVYSYDSISQNVPMFPSKMSKILANTCSRVISLSSNHHITSKVIAPNFQFRRWILNRDLNSTNYPASEGTTSPARDEYPNKSSPRRHLSRAHRDFLSSALRVNQAGELAATLIYKAQTNPLVSAHPHLRPLIKHMHDQENGHFHIFNKLLAKHRVRPTIMYPIWTLAATALGWGTAVMGREAAMACTEAIETEIGSHYNSQVRELLGIATALKSQGEELGSELENLIETIRRVRDEELEHLDHAVENDAHKAVPHDLLTGAIRAGCRGAIWISERV
;
A
#
# COMPACT_ATOMS: atom_id res chain seq x y z
N MET A 1 -68.19 -42.06 -11.45
CA MET A 1 -67.83 -42.24 -12.87
C MET A 1 -66.45 -41.59 -13.02
N ASP A 2 -65.29 -42.24 -13.06
CA ASP A 2 -64.88 -43.64 -13.11
C ASP A 2 -63.35 -43.69 -12.79
N ARG A 3 -62.92 -44.70 -12.00
CA ARG A 3 -61.72 -45.60 -12.18
C ARG A 3 -60.36 -44.98 -12.60
N LEU A 4 -59.18 -45.16 -11.96
CA LEU A 4 -58.44 -46.31 -11.34
C LEU A 4 -57.23 -45.74 -10.52
N LYS A 5 -56.85 -46.18 -9.28
CA LYS A 5 -55.98 -47.33 -8.85
C LYS A 5 -54.73 -47.54 -9.76
N ALA A 6 -53.46 -47.71 -9.34
CA ALA A 6 -52.78 -48.39 -8.20
C ALA A 6 -51.29 -47.89 -8.15
N ASN A 7 -50.62 -47.64 -7.00
CA ASN A 7 -49.90 -48.51 -6.04
C ASN A 7 -48.63 -49.27 -6.51
N GLY A 8 -47.49 -48.91 -5.87
CA GLY A 8 -46.35 -49.77 -5.43
C GLY A 8 -45.32 -50.19 -6.49
N SER A 9 -44.07 -50.59 -6.20
CA SER A 9 -43.16 -50.55 -5.03
C SER A 9 -41.80 -51.11 -5.53
N LEU A 10 -40.67 -50.56 -5.03
CA LEU A 10 -39.32 -51.13 -4.86
C LEU A 10 -38.73 -52.16 -5.85
N MET A 11 -37.53 -51.88 -6.39
CA MET A 11 -36.40 -52.83 -6.41
C MET A 11 -35.05 -52.18 -6.80
N PHE A 12 -34.00 -52.81 -6.29
CA PHE A 12 -32.59 -52.46 -6.23
C PHE A 12 -31.86 -52.29 -7.58
N GLY A 13 -30.79 -51.49 -7.58
CA GLY A 13 -29.78 -51.45 -8.64
C GLY A 13 -28.51 -50.72 -8.22
N ILE A 14 -27.58 -51.44 -7.58
CA ILE A 14 -26.23 -51.00 -7.24
C ILE A 14 -25.34 -51.24 -8.46
N THR A 15 -24.67 -50.20 -8.98
CA THR A 15 -23.56 -50.34 -9.93
C THR A 15 -22.34 -49.59 -9.39
N LEU A 16 -21.31 -50.35 -9.03
CA LEU A 16 -19.97 -49.89 -8.65
C LEU A 16 -19.17 -49.54 -9.92
N ILE A 17 -18.55 -48.35 -9.96
CA ILE A 17 -17.44 -48.03 -10.86
C ILE A 17 -16.31 -47.37 -10.05
N ARG A 18 -15.09 -47.86 -10.28
CA ARG A 18 -13.79 -47.53 -9.66
C ARG A 18 -13.25 -46.13 -10.04
N PRO A 19 -12.22 -45.60 -9.34
CA PRO A 19 -11.83 -44.20 -9.39
C PRO A 19 -10.87 -43.90 -10.55
N GLY A 20 -11.12 -42.80 -11.25
CA GLY A 20 -10.23 -42.20 -12.25
C GLY A 20 -9.66 -40.88 -11.74
N VAL A 21 -8.34 -40.78 -11.77
CA VAL A 21 -7.51 -39.61 -11.47
C VAL A 21 -7.92 -38.42 -12.36
N TYR A 22 -8.16 -37.25 -11.77
CA TYR A 22 -8.34 -36.00 -12.52
C TYR A 22 -7.25 -34.98 -12.20
N SER A 23 -6.58 -34.59 -13.27
CA SER A 23 -5.56 -33.55 -13.42
C SER A 23 -6.13 -32.16 -13.10
N TYR A 24 -5.33 -31.33 -12.42
CA TYR A 24 -5.60 -29.90 -12.25
C TYR A 24 -5.34 -29.20 -13.58
N ASP A 25 -6.38 -28.61 -14.17
CA ASP A 25 -6.26 -27.41 -14.99
C ASP A 25 -7.62 -26.72 -15.16
N SER A 26 -7.59 -25.39 -15.19
CA SER A 26 -8.65 -24.45 -15.60
C SER A 26 -9.81 -24.15 -14.64
N ILE A 27 -9.63 -23.13 -13.78
CA ILE A 27 -10.67 -22.11 -13.56
C ILE A 27 -9.99 -20.74 -13.58
N SER A 28 -10.23 -20.01 -14.65
CA SER A 28 -9.97 -18.58 -14.76
C SER A 28 -11.30 -17.88 -15.08
N GLN A 29 -11.38 -16.64 -14.62
CA GLN A 29 -12.24 -15.54 -15.09
C GLN A 29 -13.60 -15.36 -14.38
N ASN A 30 -13.61 -14.44 -13.40
CA ASN A 30 -14.42 -13.21 -13.50
C ASN A 30 -14.07 -12.24 -12.36
N VAL A 31 -13.11 -11.36 -12.60
CA VAL A 31 -12.94 -10.09 -11.89
C VAL A 31 -12.78 -9.02 -12.98
N PRO A 32 -13.61 -7.96 -13.01
CA PRO A 32 -13.51 -6.95 -14.06
C PRO A 32 -12.18 -6.19 -13.91
N MET A 33 -11.34 -6.33 -14.95
CA MET A 33 -10.09 -5.62 -15.16
C MET A 33 -10.42 -4.35 -15.94
N PHE A 34 -10.18 -3.17 -15.38
CA PHE A 34 -10.20 -1.92 -16.14
C PHE A 34 -8.99 -1.91 -17.10
N PRO A 35 -9.12 -1.44 -18.36
CA PRO A 35 -8.09 -1.63 -19.37
C PRO A 35 -6.91 -0.66 -19.17
N SER A 36 -5.76 -1.16 -18.73
CA SER A 36 -4.49 -0.45 -18.88
C SER A 36 -3.96 -0.60 -20.31
N LYS A 37 -3.58 0.51 -20.94
CA LYS A 37 -2.99 0.54 -22.28
C LYS A 37 -1.51 0.17 -22.19
N MET A 38 -1.21 -1.12 -22.02
CA MET A 38 0.14 -1.64 -22.26
C MET A 38 0.10 -2.82 -23.22
N SER A 39 0.05 -2.50 -24.51
CA SER A 39 0.49 -3.42 -25.56
C SER A 39 0.96 -2.63 -26.77
N LYS A 40 2.25 -2.82 -27.10
CA LYS A 40 3.06 -2.25 -28.19
C LYS A 40 4.03 -1.17 -27.70
N ILE A 41 5.27 -1.57 -27.44
CA ILE A 41 6.51 -1.10 -28.10
C ILE A 41 7.67 -1.90 -27.46
N LEU A 42 7.87 -3.11 -27.98
CA LEU A 42 9.14 -3.84 -27.92
C LEU A 42 9.51 -4.11 -29.37
N ALA A 43 10.16 -3.13 -30.02
CA ALA A 43 10.90 -3.34 -31.26
C ALA A 43 11.71 -2.09 -31.61
N ASN A 44 13.00 -2.31 -31.87
CA ASN A 44 13.95 -1.47 -32.60
C ASN A 44 14.88 -0.56 -31.81
N THR A 45 15.98 -1.17 -31.39
CA THR A 45 17.31 -0.56 -31.21
C THR A 45 17.97 -0.40 -32.58
N CYS A 46 18.39 0.82 -32.98
CA CYS A 46 19.64 1.03 -33.73
C CYS A 46 20.02 2.52 -33.90
N SER A 47 21.21 2.85 -33.39
CA SER A 47 22.25 3.77 -33.91
C SER A 47 21.90 5.19 -34.38
N ARG A 48 22.45 6.19 -33.67
CA ARG A 48 23.35 7.20 -34.28
C ARG A 48 24.15 8.00 -33.24
N VAL A 49 25.47 7.93 -33.41
CA VAL A 49 26.50 8.79 -32.80
C VAL A 49 26.53 10.12 -33.54
N ILE A 50 26.48 11.26 -32.84
CA ILE A 50 27.12 12.52 -33.27
C ILE A 50 27.67 13.25 -32.03
N SER A 51 28.97 13.49 -32.07
CA SER A 51 29.76 14.39 -31.22
C SER A 51 29.36 15.84 -31.45
N LEU A 52 29.28 16.67 -30.40
CA LEU A 52 29.71 18.07 -30.45
C LEU A 52 30.03 18.60 -29.05
N SER A 53 31.06 19.43 -29.04
CA SER A 53 31.87 19.92 -27.93
C SER A 53 31.38 21.25 -27.36
N SER A 54 31.71 21.47 -26.09
CA SER A 54 32.26 22.70 -25.48
C SER A 54 31.37 23.57 -24.58
N ASN A 55 31.82 23.59 -23.31
CA ASN A 55 32.05 24.73 -22.42
C ASN A 55 30.91 25.70 -22.10
N HIS A 56 30.44 25.64 -20.84
CA HIS A 56 30.25 26.84 -20.03
C HIS A 56 30.50 26.57 -18.53
N HIS A 57 31.45 27.32 -17.97
CA HIS A 57 31.65 27.50 -16.53
C HIS A 57 30.46 28.25 -15.94
N ILE A 58 29.78 27.68 -14.93
CA ILE A 58 28.90 28.43 -14.03
C ILE A 58 29.27 28.10 -12.59
N THR A 59 29.62 29.16 -11.86
CA THR A 59 30.06 29.17 -10.47
C THR A 59 28.92 28.82 -9.52
N SER A 60 29.17 27.83 -8.66
CA SER A 60 28.29 27.43 -7.55
C SER A 60 28.18 28.53 -6.49
N LYS A 61 26.95 28.94 -6.18
CA LYS A 61 26.58 29.57 -4.91
C LYS A 61 25.52 28.69 -4.25
N VAL A 62 25.98 27.82 -3.34
CA VAL A 62 25.14 27.03 -2.45
C VAL A 62 24.50 27.99 -1.44
N ILE A 63 23.17 28.11 -1.50
CA ILE A 63 22.37 28.76 -0.45
C ILE A 63 21.55 27.65 0.21
N ALA A 64 21.95 27.28 1.42
CA ALA A 64 21.23 26.34 2.27
C ALA A 64 20.02 27.06 2.93
N PRO A 65 18.80 26.48 2.90
CA PRO A 65 17.73 26.93 3.78
C PRO A 65 17.72 26.13 5.09
N ASN A 66 17.65 26.90 6.18
CA ASN A 66 17.59 26.49 7.58
C ASN A 66 16.46 25.48 7.88
N PHE A 67 16.84 24.35 8.48
CA PHE A 67 15.92 23.39 9.11
C PHE A 67 15.60 23.87 10.53
N GLN A 68 14.39 24.37 10.77
CA GLN A 68 13.84 24.51 12.12
C GLN A 68 12.78 23.44 12.37
N PHE A 69 13.21 22.32 12.96
CA PHE A 69 12.35 21.25 13.44
C PHE A 69 12.48 21.17 14.95
N ARG A 70 11.54 21.74 15.71
CA ARG A 70 11.40 21.47 17.15
C ARG A 70 9.92 21.44 17.58
N ARG A 71 9.61 20.36 18.29
CA ARG A 71 8.68 20.27 19.43
C ARG A 71 7.23 19.85 19.14
N TRP A 72 7.04 18.55 18.88
CA TRP A 72 5.76 17.89 19.15
C TRP A 72 5.92 16.41 19.51
N ILE A 73 6.68 16.08 20.56
CA ILE A 73 6.47 14.86 21.37
C ILE A 73 6.94 15.23 22.78
N LEU A 74 5.97 15.30 23.70
CA LEU A 74 6.04 15.38 25.16
C LEU A 74 4.98 16.39 25.62
N ASN A 75 3.74 15.92 25.73
CA ASN A 75 2.98 16.13 26.96
C ASN A 75 1.92 15.03 27.09
N ARG A 76 2.20 14.19 28.07
CA ARG A 76 1.38 13.13 28.62
C ARG A 76 0.95 13.69 29.97
N ASP A 77 -0.31 14.12 30.07
CA ASP A 77 -0.91 14.42 31.37
C ASP A 77 -1.91 13.32 31.71
N LEU A 78 -1.45 12.46 32.61
CA LEU A 78 -2.27 11.60 33.46
C LEU A 78 -2.79 12.49 34.58
N ASN A 79 -4.09 12.79 34.60
CA ASN A 79 -4.74 13.25 35.83
C ASN A 79 -5.71 12.18 36.33
N SER A 80 -5.20 11.44 37.31
CA SER A 80 -5.97 10.69 38.29
C SER A 80 -6.34 11.65 39.41
N THR A 81 -7.63 11.74 39.75
CA THR A 81 -8.10 12.34 41.00
C THR A 81 -9.12 11.40 41.63
N ASN A 82 -8.81 10.99 42.86
CA ASN A 82 -9.65 10.19 43.76
C ASN A 82 -10.73 11.07 44.44
N TYR A 83 -11.97 10.54 44.46
CA TYR A 83 -13.03 10.47 45.51
C TYR A 83 -13.31 11.66 46.48
N PRO A 84 -14.59 11.87 46.88
CA PRO A 84 -15.20 11.05 47.95
C PRO A 84 -16.63 10.54 47.68
N ALA A 85 -17.03 9.58 48.51
CA ALA A 85 -18.31 8.89 48.54
C ALA A 85 -19.47 9.77 49.06
N SER A 86 -20.70 9.49 48.59
CA SER A 86 -21.93 9.81 49.31
C SER A 86 -22.96 8.68 49.13
N GLU A 87 -23.61 8.35 50.23
CA GLU A 87 -24.56 7.26 50.43
C GLU A 87 -25.93 7.49 49.79
N GLY A 88 -26.60 6.38 49.45
CA GLY A 88 -28.04 6.16 49.64
C GLY A 88 -29.01 6.84 48.68
N THR A 89 -29.76 6.04 47.90
CA THR A 89 -31.23 5.87 48.04
C THR A 89 -31.84 5.23 46.78
N THR A 90 -32.46 4.07 47.01
CA THR A 90 -33.54 3.36 46.27
C THR A 90 -33.53 3.26 44.74
N SER A 91 -33.41 2.00 44.31
CA SER A 91 -33.81 1.45 43.01
C SER A 91 -35.30 1.62 42.74
N PRO A 92 -35.70 1.86 41.47
CA PRO A 92 -36.82 1.12 40.91
C PRO A 92 -36.38 0.33 39.66
N ALA A 93 -37.06 -0.81 39.50
CA ALA A 93 -36.84 -1.85 38.50
C ALA A 93 -36.56 -1.30 37.09
N ARG A 94 -35.47 -1.80 36.48
CA ARG A 94 -35.23 -1.67 35.05
C ARG A 94 -35.58 -2.99 34.40
N ASP A 95 -36.55 -2.92 33.51
CA ASP A 95 -36.90 -3.99 32.58
C ASP A 95 -35.65 -4.48 31.85
N GLU A 96 -35.38 -5.77 32.00
CA GLU A 96 -34.25 -6.47 31.39
C GLU A 96 -34.57 -6.71 29.91
N TYR A 97 -34.28 -5.73 29.06
CA TYR A 97 -34.20 -5.95 27.62
C TYR A 97 -32.95 -6.80 27.33
N PRO A 98 -33.08 -7.97 26.69
CA PRO A 98 -31.91 -8.77 26.33
C PRO A 98 -31.12 -8.01 25.26
N ASN A 99 -30.03 -7.37 25.67
CA ASN A 99 -29.04 -6.78 24.79
C ASN A 99 -28.35 -7.92 24.02
N LYS A 100 -28.95 -8.35 22.91
CA LYS A 100 -28.28 -9.16 21.88
C LYS A 100 -27.29 -8.27 21.11
N SER A 101 -26.32 -7.68 21.80
CA SER A 101 -25.07 -7.36 21.12
C SER A 101 -24.37 -8.69 20.91
N SER A 102 -24.43 -9.23 19.69
CA SER A 102 -23.59 -10.34 19.30
C SER A 102 -22.15 -10.02 19.74
N PRO A 103 -21.43 -10.97 20.37
CA PRO A 103 -20.06 -10.71 20.76
C PRO A 103 -19.29 -10.45 19.47
N ARG A 104 -18.90 -9.20 19.23
CA ARG A 104 -18.01 -8.84 18.11
C ARG A 104 -16.74 -9.65 18.31
N ARG A 105 -16.63 -10.78 17.64
CA ARG A 105 -15.50 -11.67 17.82
C ARG A 105 -14.28 -10.93 17.27
N HIS A 106 -13.36 -10.62 18.16
CA HIS A 106 -12.20 -9.82 17.84
C HIS A 106 -11.29 -10.58 16.86
N LEU A 107 -10.75 -9.88 15.84
CA LEU A 107 -9.73 -10.41 14.93
C LEU A 107 -8.70 -11.25 15.69
N SER A 108 -8.27 -12.38 15.12
CA SER A 108 -7.22 -13.21 15.73
C SER A 108 -5.97 -12.38 16.04
N ARG A 109 -5.15 -12.83 16.99
CA ARG A 109 -3.88 -12.15 17.31
C ARG A 109 -3.00 -12.02 16.07
N ALA A 110 -2.90 -13.07 15.26
CA ALA A 110 -2.16 -13.07 14.01
C ALA A 110 -2.66 -11.99 13.03
N HIS A 111 -3.99 -11.85 12.85
CA HIS A 111 -4.55 -10.82 11.97
C HIS A 111 -4.23 -9.40 12.48
N ARG A 112 -4.30 -9.18 13.80
CA ARG A 112 -3.97 -7.86 14.38
C ARG A 112 -2.49 -7.53 14.25
N ASP A 113 -1.61 -8.52 14.45
CA ASP A 113 -0.17 -8.37 14.31
C ASP A 113 0.20 -8.06 12.85
N PHE A 114 -0.42 -8.77 11.89
CA PHE A 114 -0.32 -8.48 10.46
C PHE A 114 -0.76 -7.06 10.14
N LEU A 115 -1.97 -6.65 10.53
CA LEU A 115 -2.50 -5.31 10.26
C LEU A 115 -1.63 -4.21 10.85
N SER A 116 -1.11 -4.42 12.06
CA SER A 116 -0.23 -3.45 12.72
C SER A 116 1.10 -3.30 11.97
N SER A 117 1.66 -4.41 11.47
CA SER A 117 2.86 -4.40 10.63
C SER A 117 2.60 -3.72 9.29
N ALA A 118 1.55 -4.14 8.57
CA ALA A 118 1.17 -3.61 7.26
C ALA A 118 0.94 -2.10 7.29
N LEU A 119 0.14 -1.60 8.25
CA LEU A 119 -0.11 -0.16 8.38
C LEU A 119 1.17 0.63 8.67
N ARG A 120 2.05 0.10 9.53
CA ARG A 120 3.33 0.77 9.85
C ARG A 120 4.22 0.89 8.61
N VAL A 121 4.32 -0.18 7.82
CA VAL A 121 5.10 -0.18 6.58
C VAL A 121 4.51 0.77 5.56
N ASN A 122 3.18 0.76 5.36
CA ASN A 122 2.53 1.68 4.43
C ASN A 122 2.84 3.12 4.78
N GLN A 123 2.65 3.52 6.05
CA GLN A 123 2.95 4.87 6.48
C GLN A 123 4.43 5.27 6.27
N ALA A 124 5.37 4.34 6.45
CA ALA A 124 6.78 4.58 6.19
C ALA A 124 7.10 4.66 4.69
N GLY A 125 6.40 3.88 3.86
CA GLY A 125 6.46 3.92 2.40
C GLY A 125 5.99 5.27 1.85
N GLU A 126 4.77 5.69 2.23
CA GLU A 126 4.20 6.97 1.80
C GLU A 126 5.05 8.18 2.24
N LEU A 127 5.66 8.10 3.44
CA LEU A 127 6.63 9.10 3.89
C LEU A 127 7.81 9.18 2.93
N ALA A 128 8.39 8.03 2.59
CA ALA A 128 9.56 7.97 1.73
C ALA A 128 9.25 8.48 0.32
N ALA A 129 8.15 8.02 -0.28
CA ALA A 129 7.70 8.46 -1.60
C ALA A 129 7.43 9.98 -1.63
N THR A 130 6.69 10.51 -0.64
CA THR A 130 6.48 11.96 -0.48
C THR A 130 7.81 12.73 -0.46
N LEU A 131 8.79 12.27 0.31
CA LEU A 131 10.09 12.93 0.43
C LEU A 131 10.94 12.82 -0.84
N ILE A 132 10.84 11.71 -1.55
CA ILE A 132 11.55 11.47 -2.80
C ILE A 132 11.05 12.44 -3.86
N TYR A 133 9.74 12.50 -4.12
CA TYR A 133 9.19 13.44 -5.11
C TYR A 133 9.46 14.90 -4.74
N LYS A 134 9.35 15.23 -3.45
CA LYS A 134 9.71 16.57 -2.95
C LYS A 134 11.17 16.91 -3.25
N ALA A 135 12.08 15.99 -3.00
CA ALA A 135 13.51 16.18 -3.22
C ALA A 135 13.86 16.23 -4.72
N GLN A 136 13.15 15.46 -5.55
CA GLN A 136 13.30 15.45 -7.01
C GLN A 136 12.79 16.75 -7.68
N THR A 137 11.82 17.42 -7.07
CA THR A 137 11.11 18.57 -7.67
C THR A 137 12.06 19.65 -8.18
N ASN A 138 12.97 20.15 -7.34
CA ASN A 138 13.80 21.30 -7.73
C ASN A 138 14.78 20.98 -8.87
N PRO A 139 15.62 19.91 -8.80
CA PRO A 139 16.54 19.61 -9.89
C PRO A 139 15.82 19.26 -11.19
N LEU A 140 14.76 18.45 -11.13
CA LEU A 140 14.04 18.02 -12.34
C LEU A 140 13.30 19.18 -13.00
N VAL A 141 12.56 19.99 -12.24
CA VAL A 141 11.76 21.06 -12.83
C VAL A 141 12.63 22.21 -13.33
N SER A 142 13.83 22.39 -12.76
CA SER A 142 14.79 23.38 -13.26
C SER A 142 15.38 22.94 -14.61
N ALA A 143 15.73 21.66 -14.77
CA ALA A 143 16.26 21.11 -16.02
C ALA A 143 15.18 20.82 -17.07
N HIS A 144 13.99 20.43 -16.64
CA HIS A 144 12.87 19.98 -17.46
C HIS A 144 11.54 20.60 -16.97
N PRO A 145 11.29 21.90 -17.26
CA PRO A 145 10.12 22.62 -16.73
C PRO A 145 8.75 21.98 -17.04
N HIS A 146 8.66 21.24 -18.14
CA HIS A 146 7.44 20.53 -18.55
C HIS A 146 7.05 19.40 -17.60
N LEU A 147 7.97 18.88 -16.78
CA LEU A 147 7.67 17.85 -15.77
C LEU A 147 7.02 18.40 -14.50
N ARG A 148 6.94 19.73 -14.33
CA ARG A 148 6.37 20.36 -13.13
C ARG A 148 4.97 19.85 -12.78
N PRO A 149 4.01 19.75 -13.72
CA PRO A 149 2.68 19.26 -13.41
C PRO A 149 2.69 17.80 -12.94
N LEU A 150 3.50 16.96 -13.60
CA LEU A 150 3.63 15.54 -13.29
C LEU A 150 4.23 15.32 -11.90
N ILE A 151 5.38 15.91 -11.60
CA ILE A 151 6.03 15.76 -10.29
C ILE A 151 5.15 16.31 -9.16
N LYS A 152 4.44 17.42 -9.42
CA LYS A 152 3.47 17.97 -8.46
C LYS A 152 2.32 17.00 -8.23
N HIS A 153 1.78 16.39 -9.29
CA HIS A 153 0.67 15.45 -9.20
C HIS A 153 1.02 14.24 -8.32
N MET A 154 2.13 13.55 -8.62
CA MET A 154 2.59 12.39 -7.85
C MET A 154 2.86 12.79 -6.39
N HIS A 155 3.59 13.89 -6.17
CA HIS A 155 3.86 14.38 -4.80
C HIS A 155 2.57 14.69 -4.01
N ASP A 156 1.56 15.27 -4.64
CA ASP A 156 0.30 15.59 -3.97
C ASP A 156 -0.52 14.33 -3.65
N GLN A 157 -0.49 13.31 -4.52
CA GLN A 157 -1.09 12.00 -4.25
C GLN A 157 -0.41 11.32 -3.06
N GLU A 158 0.93 11.27 -3.04
CA GLU A 158 1.70 10.70 -1.92
C GLU A 158 1.39 11.39 -0.59
N ASN A 159 1.27 12.72 -0.58
CA ASN A 159 0.88 13.44 0.64
C ASN A 159 -0.54 13.04 1.10
N GLY A 160 -1.45 12.81 0.15
CA GLY A 160 -2.78 12.28 0.41
C GLY A 160 -2.72 10.90 1.06
N HIS A 161 -1.95 9.97 0.49
CA HIS A 161 -1.76 8.62 1.03
C HIS A 161 -1.12 8.67 2.41
N PHE A 162 -0.05 9.45 2.59
CA PHE A 162 0.62 9.64 3.86
C PHE A 162 -0.33 10.15 4.95
N HIS A 163 -1.21 11.10 4.62
CA HIS A 163 -2.24 11.59 5.54
C HIS A 163 -3.26 10.51 5.92
N ILE A 164 -3.70 9.71 4.95
CA ILE A 164 -4.61 8.58 5.19
C ILE A 164 -3.97 7.59 6.17
N PHE A 165 -2.72 7.18 5.95
CA PHE A 165 -2.08 6.21 6.82
C PHE A 165 -1.74 6.79 8.19
N ASN A 166 -1.37 8.06 8.32
CA ASN A 166 -1.23 8.69 9.64
C ASN A 166 -2.54 8.64 10.44
N LYS A 167 -3.69 8.87 9.80
CA LYS A 167 -5.00 8.73 10.44
C LYS A 167 -5.28 7.28 10.84
N LEU A 168 -4.97 6.31 9.98
CA LEU A 168 -5.15 4.89 10.29
C LEU A 168 -4.26 4.45 11.46
N LEU A 169 -2.99 4.86 11.49
CA LEU A 169 -2.09 4.59 12.61
C LEU A 169 -2.66 5.14 13.92
N ALA A 170 -3.08 6.41 13.92
CA ALA A 170 -3.66 7.04 15.10
C ALA A 170 -4.94 6.34 15.56
N LYS A 171 -5.86 6.04 14.63
CA LYS A 171 -7.14 5.36 14.90
C LYS A 171 -6.93 3.98 15.52
N HIS A 172 -6.00 3.20 14.98
CA HIS A 172 -5.73 1.83 15.41
C HIS A 172 -4.64 1.71 16.48
N ARG A 173 -4.11 2.85 16.97
CA ARG A 173 -3.02 2.92 17.95
C ARG A 173 -1.77 2.14 17.52
N VAL A 174 -1.51 2.11 16.22
CA VAL A 174 -0.29 1.53 15.63
C VAL A 174 0.82 2.55 15.74
N ARG A 175 1.96 2.15 16.31
CA ARG A 175 3.14 3.01 16.40
C ARG A 175 3.82 3.08 15.02
N PRO A 176 4.20 4.28 14.55
CA PRO A 176 5.10 4.43 13.41
C PRO A 176 6.43 3.71 13.66
N THR A 177 7.16 3.41 12.59
CA THR A 177 8.47 2.77 12.70
C THR A 177 9.46 3.69 13.43
N ILE A 178 10.28 3.12 14.32
CA ILE A 178 11.36 3.87 14.97
C ILE A 178 12.42 4.36 13.97
N MET A 179 12.46 3.76 12.78
CA MET A 179 13.40 4.10 11.70
C MET A 179 13.00 5.38 10.95
N TYR A 180 11.89 6.03 11.31
CA TYR A 180 11.38 7.24 10.68
C TYR A 180 12.47 8.30 10.37
N PRO A 181 13.41 8.64 11.29
CA PRO A 181 14.46 9.62 10.98
C PRO A 181 15.44 9.14 9.90
N ILE A 182 15.77 7.85 9.92
CA ILE A 182 16.68 7.23 8.94
C ILE A 182 16.03 7.18 7.57
N TRP A 183 14.75 6.78 7.50
CA TRP A 183 13.98 6.78 6.24
C TRP A 183 13.78 8.18 5.69
N THR A 184 13.56 9.17 6.55
CA THR A 184 13.48 10.57 6.13
C THR A 184 14.75 11.02 5.40
N LEU A 185 15.92 10.74 6.00
CA LEU A 185 17.21 11.09 5.42
C LEU A 185 17.48 10.31 4.13
N ALA A 186 17.29 8.99 4.16
CA ALA A 186 17.57 8.12 3.02
C ALA A 186 16.69 8.45 1.81
N ALA A 187 15.39 8.65 2.02
CA ALA A 187 14.45 9.03 0.97
C ALA A 187 14.79 10.38 0.34
N THR A 188 15.06 11.39 1.18
CA THR A 188 15.45 12.72 0.69
C THR A 188 16.75 12.67 -0.11
N ALA A 189 17.76 11.95 0.39
CA ALA A 189 19.05 11.81 -0.28
C ALA A 189 18.92 11.05 -1.61
N LEU A 190 18.13 9.99 -1.64
CA LEU A 190 17.88 9.19 -2.84
C LEU A 190 17.16 10.01 -3.92
N GLY A 191 16.07 10.70 -3.56
CA GLY A 191 15.32 11.55 -4.49
C GLY A 191 16.16 12.70 -5.03
N TRP A 192 16.90 13.40 -4.17
CA TRP A 192 17.77 14.48 -4.61
C TRP A 192 18.92 13.96 -5.50
N GLY A 193 19.59 12.88 -5.08
CA GLY A 193 20.73 12.31 -5.79
C GLY A 193 20.36 11.85 -7.19
N THR A 194 19.26 11.11 -7.32
CA THR A 194 18.79 10.64 -8.63
C THR A 194 18.33 11.78 -9.54
N ALA A 195 17.68 12.82 -9.01
CA ALA A 195 17.31 14.00 -9.77
C ALA A 195 18.49 14.82 -10.28
N VAL A 196 19.58 14.90 -9.50
CA VAL A 196 20.84 15.54 -9.94
C VAL A 196 21.51 14.74 -11.05
N MET A 197 21.39 13.41 -11.03
CA MET A 197 21.92 12.54 -12.10
C MET A 197 21.15 12.67 -13.42
N GLY A 198 19.92 13.18 -13.38
CA GLY A 198 19.10 13.48 -14.56
C GLY A 198 17.69 12.91 -14.46
N ARG A 199 16.86 13.27 -15.44
CA ARG A 199 15.46 12.83 -15.52
C ARG A 199 15.34 11.32 -15.56
N GLU A 200 16.13 10.65 -16.41
CA GLU A 200 16.09 9.20 -16.60
C GLU A 200 16.42 8.47 -15.30
N ALA A 201 17.43 8.91 -14.56
CA ALA A 201 17.80 8.33 -13.26
C ALA A 201 16.73 8.55 -12.19
N ALA A 202 16.09 9.74 -12.17
CA ALA A 202 14.99 10.02 -11.26
C ALA A 202 13.75 9.17 -11.58
N MET A 203 13.41 8.99 -12.85
CA MET A 203 12.29 8.15 -13.25
C MET A 203 12.59 6.66 -13.01
N ALA A 204 13.84 6.20 -13.22
CA ALA A 204 14.25 4.85 -12.82
C ALA A 204 14.16 4.64 -11.29
N CYS A 205 14.45 5.67 -10.50
CA CYS A 205 14.23 5.64 -9.06
C CYS A 205 12.74 5.46 -8.73
N THR A 206 11.87 6.24 -9.36
CA THR A 206 10.41 6.12 -9.21
C THR A 206 9.95 4.72 -9.60
N GLU A 207 10.29 4.23 -10.79
CA GLU A 207 9.94 2.88 -11.25
C GLU A 207 10.33 1.80 -10.23
N ALA A 208 11.56 1.87 -9.72
CA ALA A 208 12.08 0.92 -8.74
C ALA A 208 11.30 0.92 -7.42
N ILE A 209 10.96 2.10 -6.91
CA ILE A 209 10.22 2.26 -5.65
C ILE A 209 8.79 1.80 -5.82
N GLU A 210 8.09 2.28 -6.85
CA GLU A 210 6.67 1.95 -7.07
C GLU A 210 6.45 0.48 -7.42
N THR A 211 7.44 -0.16 -8.04
CA THR A 211 7.42 -1.61 -8.22
C THR A 211 7.37 -2.35 -6.87
N GLU A 212 8.17 -1.93 -5.89
CA GLU A 212 8.23 -2.61 -4.58
C GLU A 212 7.05 -2.20 -3.68
N ILE A 213 6.62 -0.93 -3.70
CA ILE A 213 5.44 -0.46 -2.98
C ILE A 213 4.17 -1.13 -3.54
N GLY A 214 3.97 -1.12 -4.86
CA GLY A 214 2.83 -1.77 -5.51
C GLY A 214 2.81 -3.29 -5.29
N SER A 215 3.97 -3.95 -5.27
CA SER A 215 4.07 -5.37 -4.91
C SER A 215 3.68 -5.65 -3.45
N HIS A 216 4.12 -4.78 -2.54
CA HIS A 216 3.76 -4.86 -1.13
C HIS A 216 2.25 -4.70 -0.94
N TYR A 217 1.64 -3.70 -1.58
CA TYR A 217 0.18 -3.51 -1.54
C TYR A 217 -0.60 -4.69 -2.13
N ASN A 218 -0.17 -5.22 -3.27
CA ASN A 218 -0.78 -6.43 -3.84
C ASN A 218 -0.76 -7.62 -2.87
N SER A 219 0.34 -7.79 -2.14
CA SER A 219 0.45 -8.83 -1.12
C SER A 219 -0.51 -8.58 0.04
N GLN A 220 -0.64 -7.33 0.49
CA GLN A 220 -1.59 -6.96 1.55
C GLN A 220 -3.05 -7.19 1.13
N VAL A 221 -3.45 -6.76 -0.07
CA VAL A 221 -4.80 -6.97 -0.58
C VAL A 221 -5.15 -8.46 -0.56
N ARG A 222 -4.23 -9.31 -1.02
CA ARG A 222 -4.41 -10.76 -1.02
C ARG A 222 -4.65 -11.31 0.38
N GLU A 223 -3.82 -10.92 1.34
CA GLU A 223 -3.95 -11.36 2.74
C GLU A 223 -5.27 -10.89 3.36
N LEU A 224 -5.64 -9.62 3.15
CA LEU A 224 -6.89 -9.08 3.68
C LEU A 224 -8.13 -9.76 3.08
N LEU A 225 -8.10 -10.08 1.79
CA LEU A 225 -9.18 -10.87 1.15
C LEU A 225 -9.21 -12.31 1.67
N GLY A 226 -8.06 -12.90 1.97
CA GLY A 226 -7.95 -14.21 2.63
C GLY A 226 -8.60 -14.19 4.02
N ILE A 227 -8.25 -13.20 4.85
CA ILE A 227 -8.88 -12.96 6.16
C ILE A 227 -10.39 -12.80 5.99
N ALA A 228 -10.81 -11.97 5.04
CA ALA A 228 -12.22 -11.70 4.81
C ALA A 228 -13.01 -12.95 4.41
N THR A 229 -12.42 -13.80 3.57
CA THR A 229 -13.01 -15.06 3.12
C THR A 229 -13.09 -16.07 4.26
N ALA A 230 -12.04 -16.18 5.07
CA ALA A 230 -12.01 -17.05 6.24
C ALA A 230 -13.11 -16.67 7.24
N LEU A 231 -13.28 -15.39 7.54
CA LEU A 231 -14.35 -14.89 8.43
C LEU A 231 -15.75 -15.24 7.88
N LYS A 232 -15.99 -14.97 6.59
CA LYS A 232 -17.26 -15.34 5.94
C LYS A 232 -17.54 -16.84 5.99
N SER A 233 -16.53 -17.68 5.78
CA SER A 233 -16.67 -19.15 5.84
C SER A 233 -17.03 -19.66 7.24
N GLN A 234 -16.70 -18.88 8.28
CA GLN A 234 -17.05 -19.16 9.67
C GLN A 234 -18.43 -18.59 10.06
N GLY A 235 -19.16 -18.02 9.10
CA GLY A 235 -20.46 -17.38 9.31
C GLY A 235 -20.38 -15.97 9.91
N GLU A 236 -19.20 -15.33 9.84
CA GLU A 236 -19.02 -13.97 10.35
C GLU A 236 -19.19 -12.93 9.24
N GLU A 237 -19.92 -11.86 9.52
CA GLU A 237 -19.99 -10.70 8.63
C GLU A 237 -18.72 -9.86 8.73
N LEU A 238 -18.28 -9.30 7.60
CA LEU A 238 -17.19 -8.34 7.61
C LEU A 238 -17.68 -7.06 8.27
N GLY A 239 -16.97 -6.60 9.30
CA GLY A 239 -17.20 -5.26 9.81
C GLY A 239 -16.88 -4.24 8.72
N SER A 240 -17.72 -3.21 8.60
CA SER A 240 -17.53 -2.11 7.62
C SER A 240 -16.15 -1.47 7.67
N GLU A 241 -15.48 -1.51 8.82
CA GLU A 241 -14.11 -1.04 8.98
C GLU A 241 -13.08 -1.84 8.16
N LEU A 242 -13.19 -3.16 8.13
CA LEU A 242 -12.28 -4.01 7.35
C LEU A 242 -12.55 -3.87 5.85
N GLU A 243 -13.82 -3.72 5.47
CA GLU A 243 -14.20 -3.47 4.07
C GLU A 243 -13.63 -2.13 3.57
N ASN A 244 -13.81 -1.06 4.35
CA ASN A 244 -13.24 0.26 4.04
C ASN A 244 -11.71 0.23 3.96
N LEU A 245 -11.04 -0.56 4.82
CA LEU A 245 -9.59 -0.71 4.77
C LEU A 245 -9.13 -1.41 3.49
N ILE A 246 -9.82 -2.50 3.09
CA ILE A 246 -9.54 -3.21 1.84
C ILE A 246 -9.71 -2.28 0.64
N GLU A 247 -10.81 -1.52 0.60
CA GLU A 247 -11.06 -0.55 -0.47
C GLU A 247 -9.97 0.53 -0.52
N THR A 248 -9.62 1.09 0.65
CA THR A 248 -8.56 2.10 0.76
C THR A 248 -7.23 1.58 0.22
N ILE A 249 -6.81 0.38 0.63
CA ILE A 249 -5.55 -0.22 0.20
C ILE A 249 -5.56 -0.56 -1.30
N ARG A 250 -6.70 -1.02 -1.84
CA ARG A 250 -6.83 -1.26 -3.29
C ARG A 250 -6.71 0.03 -4.10
N ARG A 251 -7.36 1.10 -3.65
CA ARG A 251 -7.28 2.40 -4.32
C ARG A 251 -5.85 2.93 -4.33
N VAL A 252 -5.17 2.95 -3.17
CA VAL A 252 -3.77 3.39 -3.08
C VAL A 252 -2.88 2.56 -3.99
N ARG A 253 -3.01 1.23 -3.97
CA ARG A 253 -2.27 0.35 -4.89
C ARG A 253 -2.45 0.74 -6.36
N ASP A 254 -3.69 1.00 -6.77
CA ASP A 254 -3.98 1.32 -8.17
C ASP A 254 -3.39 2.68 -8.57
N GLU A 255 -3.37 3.63 -7.63
CA GLU A 255 -2.68 4.93 -7.77
C GLU A 255 -1.15 4.75 -7.86
N GLU A 256 -0.52 3.85 -7.08
CA GLU A 256 0.94 3.58 -7.20
C GLU A 256 1.33 2.94 -8.53
N LEU A 257 0.46 2.11 -9.10
CA LEU A 257 0.69 1.55 -10.43
C LEU A 257 0.62 2.63 -11.52
N GLU A 258 -0.17 3.69 -11.31
CA GLU A 258 -0.18 4.85 -12.18
C GLU A 258 1.16 5.60 -12.12
N HIS A 259 1.74 5.78 -10.92
CA HIS A 259 3.06 6.39 -10.75
C HIS A 259 4.16 5.60 -11.48
N LEU A 260 4.09 4.26 -11.44
CA LEU A 260 4.97 3.38 -12.18
C LEU A 260 4.86 3.61 -13.71
N ASP A 261 3.64 3.68 -14.23
CA ASP A 261 3.39 3.94 -15.66
C ASP A 261 3.97 5.31 -16.07
N HIS A 262 3.74 6.36 -15.27
CA HIS A 262 4.31 7.69 -15.50
C HIS A 262 5.84 7.66 -15.58
N ALA A 263 6.50 6.89 -14.71
CA ALA A 263 7.96 6.77 -14.72
C ALA A 263 8.47 6.13 -16.02
N VAL A 264 7.83 5.04 -16.47
CA VAL A 264 8.19 4.35 -17.71
C VAL A 264 7.97 5.27 -18.92
N GLU A 265 6.83 5.98 -18.97
CA GLU A 265 6.52 6.95 -20.03
C GLU A 265 7.51 8.13 -20.07
N ASN A 266 8.16 8.43 -18.95
CA ASN A 266 9.14 9.51 -18.81
C ASN A 266 10.60 9.02 -18.85
N ASP A 267 10.86 7.92 -19.55
CA ASP A 267 12.19 7.41 -19.90
C ASP A 267 12.98 6.77 -18.75
N ALA A 268 12.32 6.16 -17.76
CA ALA A 268 13.00 5.39 -16.71
C ALA A 268 14.02 4.38 -17.27
N HIS A 269 13.63 3.60 -18.29
CA HIS A 269 14.48 2.57 -18.92
C HIS A 269 15.70 3.11 -19.67
N LYS A 270 15.80 4.43 -19.88
CA LYS A 270 16.96 5.06 -20.51
C LYS A 270 18.07 5.41 -19.50
N ALA A 271 17.86 5.19 -18.20
CA ALA A 271 18.92 5.38 -17.21
C ALA A 271 20.13 4.47 -17.50
N VAL A 272 21.35 4.96 -17.24
CA VAL A 272 22.57 4.17 -17.49
C VAL A 272 23.45 4.19 -16.25
N PRO A 273 23.74 3.03 -15.62
CA PRO A 273 23.16 1.70 -15.86
C PRO A 273 21.80 1.50 -15.15
N HIS A 274 20.72 1.32 -15.93
CA HIS A 274 19.36 1.13 -15.42
C HIS A 274 19.24 -0.01 -14.40
N ASP A 275 19.55 -1.24 -14.81
CA ASP A 275 19.29 -2.43 -13.99
C ASP A 275 20.09 -2.45 -12.69
N LEU A 276 21.29 -1.86 -12.71
CA LEU A 276 22.10 -1.74 -11.50
C LEU A 276 21.49 -0.70 -10.54
N LEU A 277 21.05 0.45 -11.06
CA LEU A 277 20.41 1.49 -10.27
C LEU A 277 19.09 0.98 -9.67
N THR A 278 18.18 0.46 -10.49
CA THR A 278 16.89 -0.05 -10.03
C THR A 278 17.07 -1.26 -9.14
N GLY A 279 17.98 -2.18 -9.46
CA GLY A 279 18.31 -3.33 -8.61
C GLY A 279 18.77 -2.93 -7.21
N ALA A 280 19.66 -1.93 -7.10
CA ALA A 280 20.13 -1.42 -5.82
C ALA A 280 19.01 -0.75 -5.01
N ILE A 281 18.20 0.09 -5.66
CA ILE A 281 17.08 0.79 -5.02
C ILE A 281 16.04 -0.22 -4.52
N ARG A 282 15.65 -1.20 -5.36
CA ARG A 282 14.70 -2.26 -4.98
C ARG A 282 15.19 -3.08 -3.81
N ALA A 283 16.48 -3.43 -3.78
CA ALA A 283 17.09 -4.12 -2.63
C ALA A 283 16.98 -3.27 -1.35
N GLY A 284 17.23 -1.97 -1.45
CA GLY A 284 17.02 -1.00 -0.37
C GLY A 284 15.57 -0.96 0.12
N CYS A 285 14.61 -0.85 -0.79
CA CYS A 285 13.17 -0.85 -0.49
C CYS A 285 12.75 -2.12 0.25
N ARG A 286 13.17 -3.31 -0.21
CA ARG A 286 12.89 -4.58 0.49
C ARG A 286 13.47 -4.62 1.89
N GLY A 287 14.69 -4.10 2.06
CA GLY A 287 15.30 -3.95 3.37
C GLY A 287 14.50 -3.02 4.29
N ALA A 288 14.08 -1.86 3.78
CA ALA A 288 13.28 -0.89 4.54
C ALA A 288 11.91 -1.46 4.94
N ILE A 289 11.23 -2.18 4.04
CA ILE A 289 9.99 -2.91 4.32
C ILE A 289 10.23 -3.92 5.46
N TRP A 290 11.21 -4.82 5.29
CA TRP A 290 11.50 -5.87 6.27
C TRP A 290 11.81 -5.31 7.67
N ILE A 291 12.56 -4.20 7.76
CA ILE A 291 12.84 -3.55 9.04
C ILE A 291 11.57 -2.92 9.61
N SER A 292 10.80 -2.18 8.81
CA SER A 292 9.63 -1.42 9.28
C SER A 292 8.45 -2.33 9.69
N GLU A 293 8.39 -3.56 9.18
CA GLU A 293 7.46 -4.58 9.68
C GLU A 293 7.70 -4.91 11.16
N ARG A 294 8.95 -4.81 11.62
CA ARG A 294 9.40 -5.27 12.94
C ARG A 294 9.47 -4.17 13.98
N VAL A 295 9.87 -2.96 13.58
CA VAL A 295 10.21 -1.87 14.52
C VAL A 295 9.60 -0.53 14.13
#